data_AF-A0AAX0VRU1-F1
#
_entry.id   AF-A0AAX0VRU1-F1
#
_cell.length_a   1.000
_cell.length_b   1.000
_cell.length_c   1.000
_cell.angle_alpha   90.00
_cell.angle_beta   90.00
_cell.angle_gamma   90.00
#
_symmetry.space_group_name_H-M   'P 1'
#
loop_
_entity.id
_entity.type
_entity.pdbx_description
1 polymer ?
#
loop_
_entity_poly.entity_id
_entity_poly.type
_entity_poly.pdbx_seq_one_letter_code
_entity_poly.pdbx_strand_id
1 'polypeptide(L)'
;MPSSTRLLPLYLIACLFALIGLGSLWYGLGKPVHLPDAASPTHKLQCASYTPFDKDQSPFDHPFRLRPARMDADLALLAERFECIRTYSMTGLEAIPGLARKHGLKVMLGAWVNANPVDTDKEVDALIASANANPDVVSAVIVGNEALLRKEVTGDRLAGLIARVKSQVKVPVTYADVWEFWLQHPQIAPEVDFLTIHLLPYWEDDPRGIDDALAHVADVRRQFGARFAPKDILIGETGWPSEGRQRETATPSRANEARFIRGFVALAEANGWRYNLIEAFDQPWKRASEGAVGGYWGLYDADRQDKGVLEGPVSNLPYWPQWWLAGVLLFAATLLLAGRPGNRHAATLLPLLAALGAASLGLWGELVRTNARFTGEWVWAGWLAGLNLVVLAHGALALAARGGWRERLFAWLERHARWWLLAAGFAAAVSMLAMVFDPRYRSFPTAALVLPAVVYLARPVAAPRAEIALLALIVGAGIAPQLFIEGVNNVQAWGWAVVSAAMVAALWRSLRKNQEVPSR
;
A
#
# COMPACT_ATOMS: atom_id res chain seq x y z
N MET A 1 -0.37 33.42 42.07
CA MET A 1 -0.39 32.15 41.32
C MET A 1 -1.77 31.52 41.52
N PRO A 2 -2.53 31.15 40.46
CA PRO A 2 -3.78 30.43 40.66
C PRO A 2 -3.49 29.13 41.42
N SER A 3 -4.28 28.81 42.45
CA SER A 3 -4.09 27.60 43.25
C SER A 3 -4.16 26.36 42.35
N SER A 4 -3.30 25.37 42.60
CA SER A 4 -3.25 24.10 41.85
C SER A 4 -4.60 23.40 41.76
N THR A 5 -5.49 23.66 42.71
CA THR A 5 -6.86 23.14 42.78
C THR A 5 -7.78 23.66 41.66
N ARG A 6 -7.53 24.84 41.08
CA ARG A 6 -8.37 25.40 40.00
C ARG A 6 -7.99 24.89 38.60
N LEU A 7 -6.79 24.34 38.42
CA LEU A 7 -6.32 23.84 37.12
C LEU A 7 -6.67 22.36 36.90
N LEU A 8 -6.83 21.59 37.97
CA LEU A 8 -7.05 20.15 37.92
C LEU A 8 -8.30 19.74 37.13
N PRO A 9 -9.50 20.34 37.33
CA PRO A 9 -10.69 19.94 36.57
C PRO A 9 -10.52 20.14 35.06
N LEU A 10 -9.94 21.28 34.66
CA LEU A 10 -9.69 21.60 33.25
C LEU A 10 -8.70 20.63 32.62
N TYR A 11 -7.63 20.29 33.34
CA TYR A 11 -6.63 19.34 32.90
C TYR A 11 -7.21 17.93 32.73
N LEU A 12 -8.03 17.47 33.68
CA LEU A 12 -8.69 16.16 33.59
C LEU A 12 -9.68 16.08 32.42
N ILE A 13 -10.46 17.14 32.18
CA ILE A 13 -11.36 17.22 31.01
C ILE A 13 -10.55 17.15 29.71
N ALA A 14 -9.43 17.88 29.63
CA ALA A 14 -8.56 17.84 28.45
C ALA A 14 -7.93 16.45 28.25
N CYS A 15 -7.53 15.77 29.33
CA CYS A 15 -7.07 14.37 29.26
C CYS A 15 -8.14 13.42 28.75
N LEU A 16 -9.37 13.51 29.27
CA LEU A 16 -10.49 12.69 28.82
C LEU A 16 -10.77 12.92 27.33
N PHE A 17 -10.85 14.18 26.91
CA PHE A 17 -11.07 14.52 25.50
C PHE A 17 -9.95 13.98 24.61
N ALA A 18 -8.69 14.13 25.02
CA ALA A 18 -7.54 13.64 24.28
C ALA A 18 -7.53 12.10 24.15
N LEU A 19 -7.88 11.38 25.22
CA LEU A 19 -8.00 9.92 25.21
C LEU A 19 -9.18 9.42 24.36
N ILE A 20 -10.33 10.12 24.40
CA ILE A 20 -11.47 9.82 23.53
C ILE A 20 -11.08 10.04 22.06
N GLY A 21 -10.35 11.12 21.75
CA GLY A 21 -9.86 11.38 20.40
C GLY A 21 -8.92 10.28 19.91
N LEU A 22 -7.96 9.88 20.75
CA LEU A 22 -7.04 8.79 20.44
C LEU A 22 -7.75 7.44 20.27
N GLY A 23 -8.71 7.13 21.15
CA GLY A 23 -9.55 5.94 21.04
C GLY A 23 -10.40 5.94 19.77
N SER A 24 -11.05 7.07 19.46
CA SER A 24 -11.85 7.25 18.25
C SER A 24 -11.04 7.09 16.97
N LEU A 25 -9.79 7.59 16.95
CA LEU A 25 -8.88 7.42 15.82
C LEU A 25 -8.62 5.94 15.54
N TRP A 26 -8.11 5.21 16.53
CA TRP A 26 -7.74 3.80 16.34
C TRP A 26 -8.94 2.90 16.11
N TYR A 27 -10.03 3.11 16.86
CA TYR A 27 -11.28 2.40 16.63
C TYR A 27 -11.86 2.70 15.25
N GLY A 28 -11.82 3.96 14.80
CA GLY A 28 -12.31 4.35 13.48
C GLY A 28 -11.53 3.67 12.33
N LEU A 29 -10.22 3.53 12.48
CA LEU A 29 -9.35 2.85 11.53
C LEU A 29 -9.49 1.33 11.56
N GLY A 30 -9.76 0.75 12.73
CA GLY A 30 -9.67 -0.70 12.94
C GLY A 30 -11.00 -1.42 13.20
N LYS A 31 -12.13 -0.72 13.32
CA LYS A 31 -13.42 -1.39 13.49
C LYS A 31 -13.70 -2.32 12.29
N PRO A 32 -14.14 -3.56 12.52
CA PRO A 32 -14.47 -4.46 11.42
C PRO A 32 -15.69 -3.98 10.63
N VAL A 33 -15.65 -4.19 9.32
CA VAL A 33 -16.75 -4.01 8.38
C VAL A 33 -17.32 -5.38 8.06
N HIS A 34 -18.64 -5.51 8.05
CA HIS A 34 -19.34 -6.72 7.67
C HIS A 34 -19.77 -6.59 6.21
N LEU A 35 -19.42 -7.58 5.40
CA LEU A 35 -19.73 -7.65 3.98
C LEU A 35 -20.36 -9.02 3.68
N PRO A 36 -21.19 -9.15 2.63
CA PRO A 36 -21.63 -10.46 2.15
C PRO A 36 -20.43 -11.33 1.77
N ASP A 37 -20.48 -12.62 2.06
CA ASP A 37 -19.37 -13.54 1.75
C ASP A 37 -19.39 -13.96 0.29
N ALA A 38 -18.21 -14.18 -0.29
CA ALA A 38 -18.03 -14.61 -1.68
C ALA A 38 -17.81 -16.13 -1.79
N ALA A 39 -17.16 -16.70 -0.79
CA ALA A 39 -16.97 -18.13 -0.68
C ALA A 39 -17.91 -18.69 0.38
N SER A 40 -18.31 -19.95 0.22
CA SER A 40 -18.91 -20.74 1.30
C SER A 40 -18.20 -22.09 1.36
N PRO A 41 -18.30 -22.86 2.46
CA PRO A 41 -17.66 -24.17 2.57
C PRO A 41 -18.03 -25.16 1.44
N THR A 42 -19.15 -24.93 0.77
CA THR A 42 -19.68 -25.79 -0.32
C THR A 42 -19.49 -25.19 -1.72
N HIS A 43 -19.05 -23.94 -1.84
CA HIS A 43 -18.89 -23.24 -3.11
C HIS A 43 -17.46 -22.77 -3.29
N LYS A 44 -16.72 -23.44 -4.18
CA LYS A 44 -15.35 -23.05 -4.53
C LYS A 44 -15.38 -21.99 -5.64
N LEU A 45 -14.46 -21.04 -5.53
CA LEU A 45 -14.23 -20.02 -6.54
C LEU A 45 -13.45 -20.60 -7.73
N GLN A 46 -13.49 -19.94 -8.88
CA GLN A 46 -12.91 -20.47 -10.13
C GLN A 46 -11.39 -20.63 -10.06
N CYS A 47 -10.63 -19.57 -10.33
CA CYS A 47 -9.16 -19.62 -10.33
C CYS A 47 -8.54 -18.50 -9.47
N ALA A 48 -7.36 -18.75 -8.92
CA ALA A 48 -6.48 -17.73 -8.34
C ALA A 48 -5.09 -17.76 -8.99
N SER A 49 -4.51 -16.58 -9.21
CA SER A 49 -3.12 -16.44 -9.63
C SER A 49 -2.19 -16.95 -8.53
N TYR A 50 -1.31 -17.88 -8.87
CA TYR A 50 -0.36 -18.49 -7.95
C TYR A 50 1.09 -18.26 -8.40
N THR A 51 1.85 -17.63 -7.51
CA THR A 51 3.30 -17.46 -7.63
C THR A 51 3.97 -18.09 -6.41
N PRO A 52 4.86 -19.09 -6.58
CA PRO A 52 5.37 -19.93 -5.48
C PRO A 52 6.56 -19.30 -4.72
N PHE A 53 6.54 -17.97 -4.53
CA PHE A 53 7.56 -17.28 -3.77
C PHE A 53 7.12 -17.12 -2.32
N ASP A 54 8.05 -17.36 -1.40
CA ASP A 54 7.86 -17.06 0.01
C ASP A 54 8.15 -15.58 0.29
N LYS A 55 7.84 -15.09 1.49
CA LYS A 55 7.97 -13.68 1.86
C LYS A 55 9.39 -13.12 1.76
N ASP A 56 10.38 -14.00 1.79
CA ASP A 56 11.82 -13.74 1.71
C ASP A 56 12.42 -14.11 0.34
N GLN A 57 11.60 -14.41 -0.66
CA GLN A 57 12.05 -14.74 -2.02
C GLN A 57 11.61 -13.74 -3.07
N SER A 58 12.44 -13.64 -4.09
CA SER A 58 12.20 -12.85 -5.29
C SER A 58 12.50 -13.70 -6.53
N PRO A 59 11.79 -13.51 -7.66
CA PRO A 59 12.16 -14.12 -8.94
C PRO A 59 13.55 -13.68 -9.42
N PHE A 60 14.10 -12.60 -8.85
CA PHE A 60 15.40 -12.02 -9.20
C PHE A 60 16.57 -12.54 -8.34
N ASP A 61 16.33 -13.47 -7.42
CA ASP A 61 17.40 -14.01 -6.56
C ASP A 61 18.37 -14.89 -7.36
N HIS A 62 19.67 -14.83 -7.05
CA HIS A 62 20.69 -15.66 -7.69
C HIS A 62 21.62 -16.30 -6.64
N PRO A 63 21.65 -17.64 -6.49
CA PRO A 63 20.82 -18.63 -7.19
C PRO A 63 19.38 -18.64 -6.67
N PHE A 64 18.41 -18.61 -7.59
CA PHE A 64 17.01 -18.83 -7.24
C PHE A 64 16.74 -20.30 -6.98
N ARG A 65 16.07 -20.63 -5.87
CA ARG A 65 15.66 -22.00 -5.53
C ARG A 65 14.25 -22.03 -4.94
N LEU A 66 13.33 -22.64 -5.67
CA LEU A 66 11.98 -22.88 -5.18
C LEU A 66 11.98 -23.90 -4.03
N ARG A 67 10.93 -23.82 -3.21
CA ARG A 67 10.69 -24.73 -2.08
C ARG A 67 9.52 -25.66 -2.41
N PRO A 68 9.75 -26.91 -2.85
CA PRO A 68 8.67 -27.82 -3.23
C PRO A 68 7.65 -28.08 -2.11
N ALA A 69 8.11 -28.22 -0.87
CA ALA A 69 7.21 -28.38 0.28
C ALA A 69 6.30 -27.15 0.51
N ARG A 70 6.79 -25.94 0.16
CA ARG A 70 5.97 -24.72 0.20
C ARG A 70 4.90 -24.76 -0.88
N MET A 71 5.26 -25.16 -2.10
CA MET A 71 4.29 -25.29 -3.20
C MET A 71 3.18 -26.29 -2.88
N ASP A 72 3.54 -27.44 -2.32
CA ASP A 72 2.57 -28.45 -1.92
C ASP A 72 1.60 -27.94 -0.84
N ALA A 73 2.11 -27.24 0.17
CA ALA A 73 1.29 -26.65 1.23
C ALA A 73 0.39 -25.51 0.74
N ASP A 74 0.93 -24.63 -0.12
CA ASP A 74 0.18 -23.52 -0.71
C ASP A 74 -0.99 -24.06 -1.58
N LEU A 75 -0.75 -25.09 -2.40
CA LEU A 75 -1.79 -25.71 -3.22
C LEU A 75 -2.83 -26.46 -2.39
N ALA A 76 -2.44 -27.09 -1.27
CA ALA A 76 -3.39 -27.70 -0.34
C ALA A 76 -4.34 -26.65 0.24
N LEU A 77 -3.81 -25.50 0.67
CA LEU A 77 -4.59 -24.38 1.19
C LEU A 77 -5.53 -23.81 0.11
N LEU A 78 -5.02 -23.56 -1.10
CA LEU A 78 -5.84 -23.03 -2.20
C LEU A 78 -6.95 -23.99 -2.61
N ALA A 79 -6.72 -25.30 -2.55
CA ALA A 79 -7.73 -26.31 -2.86
C ALA A 79 -8.95 -26.28 -1.92
N GLU A 80 -8.86 -25.65 -0.75
CA GLU A 80 -10.01 -25.46 0.14
C GLU A 80 -11.01 -24.42 -0.37
N ARG A 81 -10.58 -23.51 -1.26
CA ARG A 81 -11.37 -22.36 -1.70
C ARG A 81 -11.47 -22.21 -3.22
N PHE A 82 -10.58 -22.83 -3.98
CA PHE A 82 -10.49 -22.68 -5.44
C PHE A 82 -10.58 -24.03 -6.16
N GLU A 83 -11.11 -24.00 -7.37
CA GLU A 83 -11.09 -25.14 -8.30
C GLU A 83 -9.82 -25.19 -9.14
N CYS A 84 -9.15 -24.04 -9.30
CA CYS A 84 -8.07 -23.86 -10.26
C CYS A 84 -7.03 -22.84 -9.78
N ILE A 85 -5.80 -22.99 -10.28
CA ILE A 85 -4.75 -21.98 -10.17
C ILE A 85 -4.24 -21.54 -11.56
N ARG A 86 -3.72 -20.32 -11.64
CA ARG A 86 -3.02 -19.79 -12.82
C ARG A 86 -1.56 -19.53 -12.49
N THR A 87 -0.63 -19.96 -13.34
CA THR A 87 0.80 -19.61 -13.24
C THR A 87 1.25 -18.67 -14.36
N TYR A 88 2.40 -18.01 -14.17
CA TYR A 88 2.95 -17.00 -15.10
C TYR A 88 4.15 -17.46 -15.92
N SER A 89 4.85 -18.49 -15.44
CA SER A 89 6.08 -19.05 -16.00
C SER A 89 6.03 -20.57 -15.88
N MET A 90 6.83 -21.26 -16.68
CA MET A 90 7.00 -22.71 -16.62
C MET A 90 8.36 -23.13 -16.05
N THR A 91 9.39 -22.33 -16.28
CA THR A 91 10.75 -22.66 -15.87
C THR A 91 10.85 -22.72 -14.34
N GLY A 92 11.20 -23.89 -13.80
CA GLY A 92 11.24 -24.17 -12.36
C GLY A 92 9.88 -24.58 -11.76
N LEU A 93 8.79 -24.48 -12.51
CA LEU A 93 7.41 -24.80 -12.08
C LEU A 93 6.91 -26.13 -12.67
N GLU A 94 7.79 -26.98 -13.17
CA GLU A 94 7.46 -28.23 -13.85
C GLU A 94 6.69 -29.21 -12.94
N ALA A 95 6.85 -29.08 -11.61
CA ALA A 95 6.16 -29.91 -10.63
C ALA A 95 4.69 -29.51 -10.36
N ILE A 96 4.27 -28.29 -10.74
CA ILE A 96 2.95 -27.73 -10.40
C ILE A 96 1.79 -28.63 -10.85
N PRO A 97 1.74 -29.17 -12.09
CA PRO A 97 0.65 -30.05 -12.50
C PRO A 97 0.52 -31.31 -11.62
N GLY A 98 1.65 -31.88 -11.18
CA GLY A 98 1.68 -33.02 -10.27
C GLY A 98 1.08 -32.70 -8.90
N LEU A 99 1.45 -31.56 -8.34
CA LEU A 99 0.94 -31.08 -7.05
C LEU A 99 -0.54 -30.69 -7.15
N ALA A 100 -0.95 -30.02 -8.22
CA ALA A 100 -2.34 -29.63 -8.43
C ALA A 100 -3.26 -30.86 -8.52
N ARG A 101 -2.83 -31.90 -9.26
CA ARG A 101 -3.53 -33.19 -9.33
C ARG A 101 -3.70 -33.83 -7.96
N LYS A 102 -2.66 -33.81 -7.11
CA LYS A 102 -2.70 -34.34 -5.74
C LYS A 102 -3.80 -33.67 -4.90
N HIS A 103 -4.01 -32.38 -5.08
CA HIS A 103 -4.98 -31.59 -4.29
C HIS A 103 -6.32 -31.37 -4.99
N GLY A 104 -6.52 -31.95 -6.19
CA GLY A 104 -7.76 -31.83 -6.95
C GLY A 104 -7.99 -30.44 -7.59
N LEU A 105 -6.92 -29.68 -7.82
CA LEU A 105 -6.94 -28.40 -8.53
C LEU A 105 -6.71 -28.61 -10.03
N LYS A 106 -7.37 -27.80 -10.86
CA LYS A 106 -6.98 -27.60 -12.27
C LYS A 106 -5.92 -26.50 -12.39
N VAL A 107 -5.23 -26.44 -13.53
CA VAL A 107 -4.16 -25.45 -13.76
C VAL A 107 -4.29 -24.78 -15.12
N MET A 108 -4.20 -23.45 -15.15
CA MET A 108 -3.89 -22.67 -16.34
C MET A 108 -2.40 -22.34 -16.33
N LEU A 109 -1.63 -22.95 -17.24
CA LEU A 109 -0.17 -22.79 -17.27
C LEU A 109 0.23 -21.58 -18.11
N GLY A 110 1.13 -20.74 -17.61
CA GLY A 110 1.67 -19.59 -18.34
C GLY A 110 3.11 -19.78 -18.78
N ALA A 111 3.45 -19.35 -20.01
CA ALA A 111 4.83 -19.13 -20.43
C ALA A 111 5.15 -17.62 -20.35
N TRP A 112 6.24 -17.27 -19.67
CA TRP A 112 6.70 -15.89 -19.61
C TRP A 112 7.39 -15.50 -20.92
N VAL A 113 6.75 -14.61 -21.69
CA VAL A 113 7.31 -14.08 -22.94
C VAL A 113 8.02 -12.77 -22.64
N ASN A 114 9.28 -12.66 -23.07
CA ASN A 114 10.08 -11.45 -22.86
C ASN A 114 10.90 -11.05 -24.10
N ALA A 115 11.68 -9.97 -23.97
CA ALA A 115 12.48 -9.43 -25.07
C ALA A 115 13.64 -10.33 -25.49
N ASN A 116 14.03 -11.32 -24.66
CA ASN A 116 15.06 -12.29 -24.99
C ASN A 116 14.42 -13.54 -25.65
N PRO A 117 14.63 -13.78 -26.96
CA PRO A 117 14.03 -14.92 -27.65
C PRO A 117 14.45 -16.26 -27.06
N VAL A 118 15.67 -16.37 -26.54
CA VAL A 118 16.20 -17.63 -25.97
C VAL A 118 15.47 -17.99 -24.68
N ASP A 119 15.19 -16.99 -23.83
CA ASP A 119 14.45 -17.24 -22.58
C ASP A 119 12.98 -17.53 -22.88
N THR A 120 12.39 -16.79 -23.83
CA THR A 120 11.04 -17.03 -24.31
C THR A 120 10.87 -18.44 -24.90
N ASP A 121 11.81 -18.90 -25.74
CA ASP A 121 11.74 -20.22 -26.35
C ASP A 121 11.80 -21.34 -25.31
N LYS A 122 12.63 -21.20 -24.25
CA LYS A 122 12.66 -22.13 -23.12
C LYS A 122 11.30 -22.24 -22.42
N GLU A 123 10.67 -21.10 -22.14
CA GLU A 123 9.36 -21.07 -21.48
C GLU A 123 8.27 -21.70 -22.35
N VAL A 124 8.28 -21.40 -23.65
CA VAL A 124 7.34 -21.96 -24.63
C VAL A 124 7.51 -23.47 -24.79
N ASP A 125 8.74 -23.97 -24.89
CA ASP A 125 9.00 -25.40 -25.01
C ASP A 125 8.61 -26.16 -23.74
N ALA A 126 8.90 -25.60 -22.56
CA ALA A 126 8.49 -26.17 -21.28
C ALA A 126 6.95 -26.18 -21.13
N LEU A 127 6.26 -25.14 -21.61
CA LEU A 127 4.80 -25.06 -21.62
C LEU A 127 4.18 -26.15 -22.49
N ILE A 128 4.66 -26.32 -23.72
CA ILE A 128 4.19 -27.35 -24.64
C ILE A 128 4.40 -28.75 -24.05
N ALA A 129 5.60 -29.03 -23.53
CA ALA A 129 5.93 -30.32 -22.92
C ALA A 129 5.04 -30.61 -21.69
N SER A 130 4.89 -29.64 -20.79
CA SER A 130 4.10 -29.78 -19.57
C SER A 130 2.61 -29.98 -19.86
N ALA A 131 2.04 -29.19 -20.79
CA ALA A 131 0.62 -29.29 -21.18
C ALA A 131 0.29 -30.67 -21.78
N ASN A 132 1.16 -31.19 -22.66
CA ASN A 132 0.96 -32.50 -23.28
C ASN A 132 1.15 -33.67 -22.32
N ALA A 133 2.03 -33.53 -21.32
CA ALA A 133 2.24 -34.54 -20.29
C ALA A 133 1.12 -34.57 -19.24
N ASN A 134 0.33 -33.50 -19.11
CA ASN A 134 -0.65 -33.32 -18.04
C ASN A 134 -2.06 -32.92 -18.53
N PRO A 135 -2.63 -33.57 -19.57
CA PRO A 135 -3.91 -33.16 -20.17
C PRO A 135 -5.12 -33.36 -19.24
N ASP A 136 -4.96 -34.14 -18.17
CA ASP A 136 -6.00 -34.42 -17.18
C ASP A 136 -6.17 -33.28 -16.15
N VAL A 137 -5.15 -32.43 -15.97
CA VAL A 137 -5.14 -31.35 -14.97
C VAL A 137 -4.98 -29.95 -15.58
N VAL A 138 -4.30 -29.84 -16.72
CA VAL A 138 -4.13 -28.56 -17.42
C VAL A 138 -5.40 -28.21 -18.19
N SER A 139 -6.03 -27.09 -17.84
CA SER A 139 -7.30 -26.64 -18.45
C SER A 139 -7.10 -25.68 -19.63
N ALA A 140 -6.00 -24.92 -19.63
CA ALA A 140 -5.60 -24.03 -20.72
C ALA A 140 -4.12 -23.66 -20.59
N VAL A 141 -3.54 -23.10 -21.65
CA VAL A 141 -2.20 -22.50 -21.64
C VAL A 141 -2.24 -21.04 -22.07
N ILE A 142 -1.38 -20.22 -21.46
CA ILE A 142 -1.31 -18.76 -21.65
C ILE A 142 0.09 -18.42 -22.17
N VAL A 143 0.17 -17.89 -23.38
CA VAL A 143 1.44 -17.56 -24.05
C VAL A 143 1.74 -16.07 -23.86
N GLY A 144 2.39 -15.74 -22.75
CA GLY A 144 2.72 -14.37 -22.39
C GLY A 144 1.73 -13.72 -21.43
N ASN A 145 2.26 -12.85 -20.58
CA ASN A 145 1.51 -12.00 -19.66
C ASN A 145 1.96 -10.55 -19.88
N GLU A 146 1.04 -9.70 -20.34
CA GLU A 146 1.28 -8.27 -20.53
C GLU A 146 2.52 -7.98 -21.39
N ALA A 147 2.84 -8.89 -22.33
CA ALA A 147 4.08 -8.81 -23.11
C ALA A 147 4.08 -7.57 -24.04
N LEU A 148 2.89 -7.17 -24.50
CA LEU A 148 2.69 -5.95 -25.31
C LEU A 148 2.66 -4.69 -24.42
N LEU A 149 1.99 -4.73 -23.27
CA LEU A 149 2.02 -3.65 -22.27
C LEU A 149 3.46 -3.33 -21.83
N ARG A 150 4.26 -4.37 -21.56
CA ARG A 150 5.68 -4.25 -21.21
C ARG A 150 6.57 -3.89 -22.41
N LYS A 151 6.00 -3.84 -23.63
CA LYS A 151 6.66 -3.50 -24.90
C LYS A 151 7.89 -4.37 -25.19
N GLU A 152 7.83 -5.63 -24.79
CA GLU A 152 8.97 -6.55 -24.91
C GLU A 152 8.95 -7.32 -26.23
N VAL A 153 7.79 -7.47 -26.87
CA VAL A 153 7.61 -8.14 -28.16
C VAL A 153 6.62 -7.39 -29.05
N THR A 154 6.70 -7.61 -30.36
CA THR A 154 5.69 -7.11 -31.31
C THR A 154 4.46 -8.02 -31.34
N GLY A 155 3.32 -7.47 -31.75
CA GLY A 155 2.09 -8.25 -31.93
C GLY A 155 2.26 -9.44 -32.88
N ASP A 156 3.00 -9.26 -33.98
CA ASP A 156 3.23 -10.32 -34.96
C ASP A 156 4.12 -11.45 -34.42
N ARG A 157 5.15 -11.11 -33.63
CA ARG A 157 5.99 -12.11 -32.97
C ARG A 157 5.17 -12.91 -31.96
N LEU A 158 4.34 -12.23 -31.18
CA LEU A 158 3.48 -12.88 -30.20
C LEU A 158 2.44 -13.79 -30.87
N ALA A 159 1.79 -13.33 -31.94
CA ALA A 159 0.89 -14.14 -32.77
C ALA A 159 1.58 -15.42 -33.28
N GLY A 160 2.81 -15.31 -33.78
CA GLY A 160 3.60 -16.47 -34.22
C GLY A 160 3.92 -17.46 -33.09
N LEU A 161 4.22 -16.97 -31.88
CA LEU A 161 4.44 -17.83 -30.70
C LEU A 161 3.15 -18.56 -30.29
N ILE A 162 2.01 -17.87 -30.30
CA ILE A 162 0.69 -18.45 -30.01
C ILE A 162 0.36 -19.54 -31.03
N ALA A 163 0.54 -19.28 -32.33
CA ALA A 163 0.31 -20.25 -33.38
C ALA A 163 1.21 -21.49 -33.23
N ARG A 164 2.48 -21.30 -32.89
CA ARG A 164 3.42 -22.41 -32.60
C ARG A 164 2.89 -23.29 -31.47
N VAL A 165 2.53 -22.69 -30.33
CA VAL A 165 2.02 -23.44 -29.16
C VAL A 165 0.72 -24.17 -29.53
N LYS A 166 -0.23 -23.47 -30.14
CA LYS A 166 -1.53 -24.01 -30.53
C LYS A 166 -1.43 -25.19 -31.49
N SER A 167 -0.46 -25.21 -32.39
CA SER A 167 -0.22 -26.37 -33.28
C SER A 167 0.32 -27.61 -32.55
N GLN A 168 0.81 -27.48 -31.32
CA GLN A 168 1.54 -28.53 -30.59
C GLN A 168 0.87 -28.96 -29.28
N VAL A 169 -0.22 -28.32 -28.86
CA VAL A 169 -0.97 -28.70 -27.64
C VAL A 169 -2.41 -29.06 -27.96
N LYS A 170 -3.03 -29.87 -27.08
CA LYS A 170 -4.44 -30.27 -27.21
C LYS A 170 -5.41 -29.43 -26.38
N VAL A 171 -4.88 -28.64 -25.45
CA VAL A 171 -5.66 -27.77 -24.55
C VAL A 171 -5.82 -26.38 -25.17
N PRO A 172 -6.87 -25.63 -24.82
CA PRO A 172 -7.07 -24.27 -25.33
C PRO A 172 -5.89 -23.33 -25.03
N VAL A 173 -5.54 -22.48 -26.01
CA VAL A 173 -4.44 -21.52 -25.96
C VAL A 173 -4.99 -20.09 -25.91
N THR A 174 -4.42 -19.26 -25.06
CA THR A 174 -4.74 -17.83 -24.96
C THR A 174 -3.48 -16.98 -24.76
N TYR A 175 -3.68 -15.67 -24.77
CA TYR A 175 -2.74 -14.63 -24.36
C TYR A 175 -3.43 -13.80 -23.27
N ALA A 176 -2.68 -13.21 -22.33
CA ALA A 176 -3.24 -12.41 -21.26
C ALA A 176 -2.62 -11.00 -21.22
N ASP A 177 -3.45 -9.96 -21.24
CA ASP A 177 -3.04 -8.55 -21.22
C ASP A 177 -4.16 -7.65 -20.71
N VAL A 178 -3.85 -6.38 -20.42
CA VAL A 178 -4.86 -5.35 -20.19
C VAL A 178 -5.71 -5.13 -21.45
N TRP A 179 -6.99 -4.81 -21.26
CA TRP A 179 -7.99 -4.80 -22.32
C TRP A 179 -7.69 -3.79 -23.44
N GLU A 180 -6.99 -2.69 -23.14
CA GLU A 180 -6.59 -1.67 -24.11
C GLU A 180 -5.58 -2.20 -25.13
N PHE A 181 -4.64 -3.06 -24.71
CA PHE A 181 -3.62 -3.61 -25.60
C PHE A 181 -4.19 -4.63 -26.59
N TRP A 182 -5.25 -5.33 -26.20
CA TRP A 182 -6.06 -6.12 -27.14
C TRP A 182 -6.71 -5.25 -28.23
N LEU A 183 -7.20 -4.07 -27.88
CA LEU A 183 -7.80 -3.13 -28.85
C LEU A 183 -6.75 -2.52 -29.79
N GLN A 184 -5.52 -2.31 -29.30
CA GLN A 184 -4.40 -1.82 -30.09
C GLN A 184 -3.79 -2.91 -31.00
N HIS A 185 -3.87 -4.17 -30.60
CA HIS A 185 -3.33 -5.32 -31.33
C HIS A 185 -4.40 -6.38 -31.68
N PRO A 186 -5.49 -6.02 -32.39
CA PRO A 186 -6.61 -6.91 -32.64
C PRO A 186 -6.24 -8.10 -33.54
N GLN A 187 -5.11 -8.04 -34.25
CA GLN A 187 -4.61 -9.13 -35.10
C GLN A 187 -4.24 -10.40 -34.33
N ILE A 188 -4.10 -10.34 -33.01
CA ILE A 188 -3.79 -11.52 -32.17
C ILE A 188 -5.05 -12.35 -31.86
N ALA A 189 -6.23 -11.70 -31.86
CA ALA A 189 -7.48 -12.33 -31.48
C ALA A 189 -7.86 -13.59 -32.30
N PRO A 190 -7.58 -13.67 -33.63
CA PRO A 190 -7.79 -14.89 -34.39
C PRO A 190 -6.95 -16.09 -33.94
N GLU A 191 -5.72 -15.86 -33.45
CA GLU A 191 -4.75 -16.91 -33.11
C GLU A 191 -5.09 -17.65 -31.83
N VAL A 192 -5.70 -16.97 -30.85
CA VAL A 192 -6.11 -17.56 -29.57
C VAL A 192 -7.45 -18.28 -29.64
N ASP A 193 -7.68 -19.26 -28.77
CA ASP A 193 -8.99 -19.94 -28.66
C ASP A 193 -10.02 -19.10 -27.92
N PHE A 194 -9.59 -18.36 -26.90
CA PHE A 194 -10.37 -17.39 -26.14
C PHE A 194 -9.48 -16.22 -25.73
N LEU A 195 -10.09 -15.09 -25.37
CA LEU A 195 -9.39 -13.87 -24.96
C LEU A 195 -9.20 -13.86 -23.45
N THR A 196 -8.04 -13.44 -22.97
CA THR A 196 -7.82 -13.22 -21.53
C THR A 196 -7.47 -11.76 -21.27
N ILE A 197 -8.33 -11.07 -20.53
CA ILE A 197 -8.18 -9.63 -20.24
C ILE A 197 -7.91 -9.39 -18.76
N HIS A 198 -7.09 -8.39 -18.45
CA HIS A 198 -6.87 -7.91 -17.09
C HIS A 198 -7.73 -6.68 -16.84
N LEU A 199 -8.46 -6.69 -15.71
CA LEU A 199 -9.34 -5.62 -15.26
C LEU A 199 -8.95 -5.28 -13.82
N LEU A 200 -8.07 -4.30 -13.66
CA LEU A 200 -7.49 -3.89 -12.39
C LEU A 200 -7.76 -2.39 -12.18
N PRO A 201 -8.95 -2.01 -11.69
CA PRO A 201 -9.38 -0.60 -11.69
C PRO A 201 -8.45 0.36 -10.95
N TYR A 202 -7.63 -0.14 -10.02
CA TYR A 202 -6.57 0.64 -9.38
C TYR A 202 -5.39 0.97 -10.33
N TRP A 203 -5.02 0.04 -11.22
CA TRP A 203 -3.87 0.17 -12.13
C TRP A 203 -4.20 0.76 -13.50
N GLU A 204 -5.46 0.82 -13.89
CA GLU A 204 -5.89 1.41 -15.17
C GLU A 204 -5.45 2.86 -15.35
N ASP A 205 -5.42 3.35 -16.60
CA ASP A 205 -5.00 4.72 -16.92
C ASP A 205 -5.91 5.78 -16.28
N ASP A 206 -7.20 5.46 -16.09
CA ASP A 206 -8.19 6.24 -15.34
C ASP A 206 -8.67 5.44 -14.12
N PRO A 207 -7.99 5.57 -12.95
CA PRO A 207 -8.28 4.75 -11.78
C PRO A 207 -9.69 4.96 -11.24
N ARG A 208 -10.38 3.87 -10.92
CA ARG A 208 -11.73 3.93 -10.34
C ARG A 208 -11.71 3.71 -8.84
N GLY A 209 -12.43 4.55 -8.11
CA GLY A 209 -12.72 4.39 -6.70
C GLY A 209 -13.57 3.14 -6.44
N ILE A 210 -13.55 2.66 -5.19
CA ILE A 210 -14.20 1.40 -4.81
C ILE A 210 -15.70 1.37 -5.13
N ASP A 211 -16.37 2.53 -5.03
CA ASP A 211 -17.81 2.66 -5.25
C ASP A 211 -18.18 2.55 -6.75
N ASP A 212 -17.25 2.88 -7.66
CA ASP A 212 -17.46 2.85 -9.12
C ASP A 212 -16.82 1.63 -9.80
N ALA A 213 -15.88 0.97 -9.13
CA ALA A 213 -15.00 -0.04 -9.72
C ALA A 213 -15.75 -1.22 -10.36
N LEU A 214 -16.80 -1.73 -9.73
CA LEU A 214 -17.57 -2.87 -10.25
C LEU A 214 -18.42 -2.49 -11.48
N ALA A 215 -19.02 -1.30 -11.46
CA ALA A 215 -19.78 -0.79 -12.59
C ALA A 215 -18.87 -0.59 -13.81
N HIS A 216 -17.66 -0.06 -13.58
CA HIS A 216 -16.63 0.08 -14.60
C HIS A 216 -16.19 -1.27 -15.18
N VAL A 217 -15.88 -2.27 -14.33
CA VAL A 217 -15.55 -3.63 -14.78
C VAL A 217 -16.66 -4.21 -15.67
N ALA A 218 -17.93 -4.07 -15.28
CA ALA A 218 -19.05 -4.55 -16.08
C ALA A 218 -19.17 -3.83 -17.43
N ASP A 219 -18.90 -2.52 -17.44
CA ASP A 219 -18.94 -1.70 -18.64
C ASP A 219 -17.84 -2.09 -19.63
N VAL A 220 -16.59 -2.15 -19.18
CA VAL A 220 -15.45 -2.59 -20.00
C VAL A 220 -15.70 -4.00 -20.53
N ARG A 221 -16.14 -4.93 -19.67
CA ARG A 221 -16.39 -6.32 -20.08
C ARG A 221 -17.47 -6.43 -21.16
N ARG A 222 -18.50 -5.58 -21.11
CA ARG A 222 -19.57 -5.51 -22.12
C ARG A 222 -19.06 -4.93 -23.44
N GLN A 223 -18.38 -3.79 -23.39
CA GLN A 223 -17.84 -3.13 -24.59
C GLN A 223 -16.80 -4.01 -25.30
N PHE A 224 -15.88 -4.59 -24.53
CA PHE A 224 -14.86 -5.50 -25.05
C PHE A 224 -15.50 -6.76 -25.67
N GLY A 225 -16.50 -7.34 -25.01
CA GLY A 225 -17.26 -8.47 -25.52
C GLY A 225 -17.95 -8.18 -26.86
N ALA A 226 -18.56 -7.00 -27.02
CA ALA A 226 -19.18 -6.60 -28.28
C ALA A 226 -18.15 -6.46 -29.42
N ARG A 227 -16.94 -5.98 -29.12
CA ARG A 227 -15.88 -5.75 -30.12
C ARG A 227 -15.27 -7.04 -30.68
N PHE A 228 -15.18 -8.09 -29.87
CA PHE A 228 -14.50 -9.34 -30.23
C PHE A 228 -15.43 -10.55 -30.32
N ALA A 229 -16.75 -10.33 -30.31
CA ALA A 229 -17.72 -11.39 -30.54
C ALA A 229 -17.41 -12.17 -31.84
N PRO A 230 -17.56 -13.51 -31.86
CA PRO A 230 -18.11 -14.36 -30.80
C PRO A 230 -17.05 -14.99 -29.86
N LYS A 231 -15.83 -14.44 -29.75
CA LYS A 231 -14.79 -15.04 -28.89
C LYS A 231 -15.19 -15.00 -27.41
N ASP A 232 -14.99 -16.13 -26.73
CA ASP A 232 -15.11 -16.22 -25.28
C ASP A 232 -14.02 -15.37 -24.60
N ILE A 233 -14.32 -14.90 -23.39
CA ILE A 233 -13.42 -14.05 -22.61
C ILE A 233 -13.29 -14.58 -21.18
N LEU A 234 -12.05 -14.75 -20.76
CA LEU A 234 -11.61 -14.95 -19.38
C LEU A 234 -11.15 -13.60 -18.81
N ILE A 235 -11.62 -13.23 -17.62
CA ILE A 235 -11.00 -12.15 -16.84
C ILE A 235 -9.78 -12.77 -16.15
N GLY A 236 -8.61 -12.57 -16.73
CA GLY A 236 -7.37 -13.23 -16.32
C GLY A 236 -6.77 -12.66 -15.05
N GLU A 237 -6.96 -11.38 -14.79
CA GLU A 237 -6.57 -10.74 -13.54
C GLU A 237 -7.62 -9.71 -13.17
N THR A 238 -8.06 -9.80 -11.92
CA THR A 238 -8.81 -8.75 -11.27
C THR A 238 -8.63 -8.86 -9.78
N GLY A 239 -8.57 -7.73 -9.11
CA GLY A 239 -8.29 -7.65 -7.70
C GLY A 239 -8.21 -6.21 -7.23
N TRP A 240 -7.86 -6.03 -5.97
CA TRP A 240 -7.72 -4.71 -5.38
C TRP A 240 -6.70 -4.76 -4.24
N PRO A 241 -5.78 -3.79 -4.13
CA PRO A 241 -4.73 -3.84 -3.12
C PRO A 241 -5.25 -3.51 -1.73
N SER A 242 -4.75 -4.24 -0.74
CA SER A 242 -5.13 -4.07 0.67
C SER A 242 -4.39 -2.97 1.42
N GLU A 243 -3.26 -2.52 0.88
CA GLU A 243 -2.36 -1.54 1.51
C GLU A 243 -1.70 -0.65 0.46
N GLY A 244 -1.24 0.51 0.90
CA GLY A 244 -0.45 1.44 0.09
C GLY A 244 -1.13 2.79 -0.15
N ARG A 245 -0.58 3.57 -1.08
CA ARG A 245 -1.01 4.95 -1.33
C ARG A 245 -2.29 5.01 -2.16
N GLN A 246 -3.11 6.03 -1.93
CA GLN A 246 -4.23 6.34 -2.80
C GLN A 246 -3.72 6.80 -4.17
N ARG A 247 -4.35 6.31 -5.24
CA ARG A 247 -4.14 6.79 -6.61
C ARG A 247 -5.44 7.41 -7.10
N GLU A 248 -5.46 8.74 -7.20
CA GLU A 248 -6.66 9.51 -7.54
C GLU A 248 -7.86 9.13 -6.66
N THR A 249 -8.91 8.51 -7.20
CA THR A 249 -10.08 8.06 -6.42
C THR A 249 -9.91 6.66 -5.82
N ALA A 250 -8.93 5.88 -6.30
CA ALA A 250 -8.71 4.50 -5.90
C ALA A 250 -7.88 4.42 -4.60
N THR A 251 -8.53 4.03 -3.51
CA THR A 251 -7.90 3.93 -2.17
C THR A 251 -7.69 2.45 -1.78
N PRO A 252 -6.43 1.99 -1.64
CA PRO A 252 -6.11 0.68 -1.08
C PRO A 252 -6.56 0.57 0.38
N SER A 253 -7.18 -0.57 0.73
CA SER A 253 -7.46 -0.97 2.12
C SER A 253 -8.00 -2.40 2.12
N ARG A 254 -7.79 -3.16 3.21
CA ARG A 254 -8.37 -4.52 3.37
C ARG A 254 -9.88 -4.55 3.16
N ALA A 255 -10.61 -3.56 3.67
CA ALA A 255 -12.06 -3.50 3.49
C ALA A 255 -12.46 -3.22 2.03
N ASN A 256 -11.70 -2.39 1.30
CA ASN A 256 -11.96 -2.16 -0.13
C ASN A 256 -11.57 -3.36 -0.98
N GLU A 257 -10.49 -4.06 -0.63
CA GLU A 257 -10.13 -5.33 -1.24
C GLU A 257 -11.27 -6.35 -1.10
N ALA A 258 -11.77 -6.55 0.12
CA ALA A 258 -12.90 -7.43 0.37
C ALA A 258 -14.17 -6.98 -0.38
N ARG A 259 -14.52 -5.69 -0.36
CA ARG A 259 -15.67 -5.15 -1.12
C ARG A 259 -15.56 -5.45 -2.61
N PHE A 260 -14.39 -5.20 -3.20
CA PHE A 260 -14.15 -5.40 -4.61
C PHE A 260 -14.22 -6.89 -4.96
N ILE A 261 -13.44 -7.74 -4.27
CA ILE A 261 -13.39 -9.18 -4.55
C ILE A 261 -14.76 -9.82 -4.39
N ARG A 262 -15.46 -9.55 -3.29
CA ARG A 262 -16.77 -10.16 -3.02
C ARG A 262 -17.83 -9.70 -4.02
N GLY A 263 -17.86 -8.40 -4.31
CA GLY A 263 -18.78 -7.84 -5.30
C GLY A 263 -18.47 -8.31 -6.72
N PHE A 264 -17.18 -8.45 -7.08
CA PHE A 264 -16.76 -8.97 -8.37
C PHE A 264 -17.15 -10.43 -8.55
N VAL A 265 -16.91 -11.29 -7.55
CA VAL A 265 -17.30 -12.71 -7.61
C VAL A 265 -18.81 -12.84 -7.83
N ALA A 266 -19.62 -12.12 -7.03
CA ALA A 266 -21.07 -12.14 -7.19
C ALA A 266 -21.52 -11.66 -8.58
N LEU A 267 -20.91 -10.58 -9.09
CA LEU A 267 -21.18 -10.06 -10.43
C LEU A 267 -20.79 -11.06 -11.52
N ALA A 268 -19.60 -11.65 -11.43
CA ALA A 268 -19.08 -12.59 -12.41
C ALA A 268 -19.94 -13.85 -12.48
N GLU A 269 -20.31 -14.41 -11.32
CA GLU A 269 -21.14 -15.63 -11.26
C GLU A 269 -22.57 -15.38 -11.74
N ALA A 270 -23.18 -14.25 -11.40
CA ALA A 270 -24.51 -13.87 -11.91
C ALA A 270 -24.55 -13.74 -13.43
N ASN A 271 -23.42 -13.42 -14.07
CA ASN A 271 -23.31 -13.28 -15.53
C ASN A 271 -22.61 -14.48 -16.20
N GLY A 272 -22.27 -15.54 -15.45
CA GLY A 272 -21.56 -16.71 -15.99
C GLY A 272 -20.16 -16.40 -16.54
N TRP A 273 -19.49 -15.36 -16.02
CA TRP A 273 -18.15 -14.98 -16.48
C TRP A 273 -17.09 -15.93 -15.94
N ARG A 274 -16.12 -16.25 -16.80
CA ARG A 274 -14.89 -16.94 -16.39
C ARG A 274 -13.93 -15.92 -15.77
N TYR A 275 -13.34 -16.23 -14.62
CA TYR A 275 -12.42 -15.32 -13.93
C TYR A 275 -11.27 -16.01 -13.22
N ASN A 276 -10.21 -15.24 -13.00
CA ASN A 276 -9.06 -15.55 -12.17
C ASN A 276 -8.73 -14.32 -11.29
N LEU A 277 -8.67 -14.53 -9.96
CA LEU A 277 -8.38 -13.47 -9.00
C LEU A 277 -6.87 -13.28 -8.84
N ILE A 278 -6.41 -12.02 -8.85
CA ILE A 278 -5.02 -11.67 -8.53
C ILE A 278 -4.95 -11.15 -7.08
N GLU A 279 -4.17 -11.74 -6.20
CA GLU A 279 -3.51 -13.06 -6.31
C GLU A 279 -3.68 -13.89 -5.05
N ALA A 280 -3.22 -15.14 -5.05
CA ALA A 280 -3.33 -16.03 -3.90
C ALA A 280 -2.69 -15.42 -2.63
N PHE A 281 -1.42 -15.01 -2.71
CA PHE A 281 -0.62 -14.57 -1.56
C PHE A 281 0.04 -13.23 -1.84
N ASP A 282 0.09 -12.35 -0.83
CA ASP A 282 0.88 -11.12 -0.89
C ASP A 282 2.33 -11.43 -1.32
N GLN A 283 2.90 -10.61 -2.21
CA GLN A 283 4.20 -10.82 -2.86
C GLN A 283 5.20 -9.70 -2.50
N PRO A 284 5.92 -9.77 -1.36
CA PRO A 284 6.73 -8.66 -0.86
C PRO A 284 7.81 -8.13 -1.81
N TRP A 285 8.32 -8.97 -2.73
CA TRP A 285 9.35 -8.61 -3.71
C TRP A 285 8.85 -7.56 -4.72
N LYS A 286 7.55 -7.54 -5.05
CA LYS A 286 6.95 -6.55 -5.97
C LYS A 286 7.09 -5.12 -5.44
N ARG A 287 7.27 -4.94 -4.12
CA ARG A 287 7.43 -3.60 -3.51
C ARG A 287 8.68 -2.84 -3.97
N ALA A 288 9.67 -3.56 -4.50
CA ALA A 288 10.86 -2.92 -5.06
C ALA A 288 10.52 -2.08 -6.30
N SER A 289 9.68 -2.61 -7.21
CA SER A 289 9.28 -1.97 -8.46
C SER A 289 7.94 -1.23 -8.39
N GLU A 290 7.05 -1.62 -7.48
CA GLU A 290 5.65 -1.16 -7.46
C GLU A 290 5.23 -0.43 -6.18
N GLY A 291 6.20 -0.16 -5.28
CA GLY A 291 5.91 0.42 -3.97
C GLY A 291 5.09 -0.50 -3.08
N ALA A 292 4.58 -0.01 -1.95
CA ALA A 292 3.81 -0.85 -1.02
C ALA A 292 2.70 -1.62 -1.74
N VAL A 293 1.91 -0.95 -2.58
CA VAL A 293 0.75 -1.51 -3.28
C VAL A 293 1.05 -2.83 -4.00
N GLY A 294 2.16 -2.92 -4.74
CA GLY A 294 2.48 -4.15 -5.48
C GLY A 294 2.64 -5.38 -4.61
N GLY A 295 2.99 -5.22 -3.33
CA GLY A 295 3.15 -6.33 -2.41
C GLY A 295 1.89 -6.86 -1.75
N TYR A 296 0.73 -6.22 -1.93
CA TYR A 296 -0.44 -6.40 -1.05
C TYR A 296 -1.77 -6.74 -1.77
N TRP A 297 -1.69 -7.50 -2.86
CA TRP A 297 -2.84 -7.98 -3.66
C TRP A 297 -3.36 -9.37 -3.26
N GLY A 298 -2.73 -10.02 -2.29
CA GLY A 298 -3.00 -11.39 -1.92
C GLY A 298 -4.38 -11.56 -1.25
N LEU A 299 -5.09 -12.64 -1.53
CA LEU A 299 -6.25 -13.03 -0.72
C LEU A 299 -5.82 -13.48 0.68
N TYR A 300 -4.60 -14.02 0.77
CA TYR A 300 -3.86 -14.33 1.98
C TYR A 300 -2.62 -13.43 2.10
N ASP A 301 -2.14 -13.23 3.32
CA ASP A 301 -0.89 -12.49 3.52
C ASP A 301 0.35 -13.32 3.13
N ALA A 302 1.53 -12.70 3.20
CA ALA A 302 2.79 -13.34 2.81
C ALA A 302 3.18 -14.52 3.74
N ASP A 303 2.57 -14.60 4.93
CA ASP A 303 2.68 -15.69 5.90
C ASP A 303 1.55 -16.73 5.76
N ARG A 304 0.77 -16.67 4.66
CA ARG A 304 -0.36 -17.56 4.32
C ARG A 304 -1.52 -17.45 5.31
N GLN A 305 -1.59 -16.39 6.09
CA GLN A 305 -2.73 -16.14 6.96
C GLN A 305 -3.87 -15.50 6.18
N ASP A 306 -5.10 -15.91 6.49
CA ASP A 306 -6.29 -15.35 5.85
C ASP A 306 -6.45 -13.87 6.24
N LYS A 307 -6.64 -13.02 5.23
CA LYS A 307 -6.89 -11.58 5.41
C LYS A 307 -8.37 -11.27 5.68
N GLY A 308 -9.26 -12.27 5.59
CA GLY A 308 -10.71 -12.14 5.65
C GLY A 308 -11.33 -11.64 4.34
N VAL A 309 -10.58 -11.69 3.22
CA VAL A 309 -11.02 -11.08 1.95
C VAL A 309 -12.25 -11.78 1.38
N LEU A 310 -12.31 -13.11 1.49
CA LEU A 310 -13.37 -13.92 0.87
C LEU A 310 -14.62 -14.05 1.75
N GLU A 311 -14.45 -14.08 3.07
CA GLU A 311 -15.56 -14.29 4.02
C GLU A 311 -15.30 -13.65 5.40
N GLY A 312 -16.36 -13.38 6.15
CA GLY A 312 -16.30 -12.86 7.52
C GLY A 312 -16.06 -11.34 7.64
N PRO A 313 -15.93 -10.81 8.87
CA PRO A 313 -15.71 -9.39 9.11
C PRO A 313 -14.27 -8.97 8.79
N VAL A 314 -14.09 -7.81 8.15
CA VAL A 314 -12.78 -7.32 7.69
C VAL A 314 -12.42 -6.00 8.37
N SER A 315 -11.22 -5.94 8.95
CA SER A 315 -10.67 -4.71 9.52
C SER A 315 -9.55 -4.16 8.64
N ASN A 316 -9.55 -2.84 8.43
CA ASN A 316 -8.43 -2.14 7.79
C ASN A 316 -7.16 -2.12 8.65
N LEU A 317 -7.30 -2.28 9.96
CA LEU A 317 -6.17 -2.31 10.88
C LEU A 317 -6.47 -3.32 12.00
N PRO A 318 -6.26 -4.63 11.79
CA PRO A 318 -6.57 -5.65 12.78
C PRO A 318 -5.87 -5.44 14.12
N TYR A 319 -4.65 -4.87 14.09
CA TYR A 319 -3.84 -4.57 15.27
C TYR A 319 -4.12 -3.19 15.89
N TRP A 320 -5.28 -2.58 15.60
CA TRP A 320 -5.64 -1.28 16.19
C TRP A 320 -5.68 -1.27 17.72
N PRO A 321 -6.04 -2.35 18.46
CA PRO A 321 -6.00 -2.32 19.92
C PRO A 321 -4.59 -2.17 20.47
N GLN A 322 -3.60 -2.80 19.81
CA GLN A 322 -2.18 -2.70 20.18
C GLN A 322 -1.66 -1.27 19.93
N TRP A 323 -2.01 -0.68 18.79
CA TRP A 323 -1.66 0.71 18.48
C TRP A 323 -2.33 1.71 19.43
N TRP A 324 -3.59 1.47 19.80
CA TRP A 324 -4.28 2.25 20.81
C TRP A 324 -3.59 2.16 22.18
N LEU A 325 -3.26 0.95 22.64
CA LEU A 325 -2.55 0.74 23.90
C LEU A 325 -1.18 1.42 23.89
N ALA A 326 -0.39 1.25 22.82
CA ALA A 326 0.91 1.91 22.67
C ALA A 326 0.75 3.45 22.69
N GLY A 327 -0.28 3.98 22.03
CA GLY A 327 -0.61 5.39 22.06
C GLY A 327 -0.97 5.90 23.46
N VAL A 328 -1.77 5.14 24.22
CA VAL A 328 -2.13 5.47 25.61
C VAL A 328 -0.90 5.48 26.52
N LEU A 329 0.01 4.52 26.35
CA LEU A 329 1.26 4.45 27.09
C LEU A 329 2.17 5.64 26.78
N LEU A 330 2.33 6.00 25.49
CA LEU A 330 3.12 7.16 25.10
C LEU A 330 2.48 8.48 25.57
N PHE A 331 1.14 8.58 25.52
CA PHE A 331 0.39 9.69 26.09
C PHE A 331 0.69 9.85 27.59
N ALA A 332 0.59 8.77 28.36
CA ALA A 332 0.88 8.76 29.79
C ALA A 332 2.35 9.12 30.08
N ALA A 333 3.30 8.52 29.36
CA ALA A 333 4.72 8.83 29.47
C ALA A 333 5.02 10.32 29.19
N THR A 334 4.37 10.91 28.19
CA THR A 334 4.49 12.34 27.87
C THR A 334 4.00 13.21 29.02
N LEU A 335 2.85 12.88 29.62
CA LEU A 335 2.31 13.61 30.77
C LEU A 335 3.19 13.46 32.02
N LEU A 336 3.75 12.27 32.26
CA LEU A 336 4.69 12.02 33.37
C LEU A 336 5.99 12.80 33.20
N LEU A 337 6.51 12.85 31.97
CA LEU A 337 7.69 13.66 31.63
C LEU A 337 7.43 15.15 31.91
N ALA A 338 6.31 15.69 31.45
CA ALA A 338 5.96 17.08 31.65
C ALA A 338 5.66 17.41 33.12
N GLY A 339 4.95 16.52 33.83
CA GLY A 339 4.45 16.79 35.18
C GLY A 339 3.25 17.74 35.16
N ARG A 340 3.15 18.63 36.16
CA ARG A 340 2.00 19.54 36.32
C ARG A 340 2.01 20.59 35.20
N PRO A 341 0.85 21.01 34.66
CA PRO A 341 0.80 22.11 33.70
C PRO A 341 1.19 23.45 34.35
N GLY A 342 1.90 24.31 33.60
CA GLY A 342 2.44 25.58 34.09
C GLY A 342 1.39 26.68 34.31
N ASN A 343 0.31 26.66 33.54
CA ASN A 343 -0.77 27.65 33.59
C ASN A 343 -2.08 27.07 33.02
N ARG A 344 -3.13 27.90 32.93
CA ARG A 344 -4.45 27.49 32.42
C ARG A 344 -4.43 27.04 30.96
N HIS A 345 -3.66 27.70 30.09
CA HIS A 345 -3.52 27.28 28.69
C HIS A 345 -2.75 25.97 28.56
N ALA A 346 -1.71 25.79 29.37
CA ALA A 346 -0.98 24.53 29.41
C ALA A 346 -1.84 23.36 29.91
N ALA A 347 -2.78 23.61 30.84
CA ALA A 347 -3.69 22.59 31.32
C ALA A 347 -4.59 22.03 30.21
N THR A 348 -4.90 22.81 29.17
CA THR A 348 -5.65 22.32 28.00
C THR A 348 -4.74 21.76 26.91
N LEU A 349 -3.64 22.45 26.60
CA LEU A 349 -2.79 22.12 25.46
C LEU A 349 -1.89 20.89 25.69
N LEU A 350 -1.45 20.64 26.93
CA LEU A 350 -0.50 19.56 27.21
C LEU A 350 -1.10 18.16 26.90
N PRO A 351 -2.31 17.80 27.34
CA PRO A 351 -2.92 16.53 26.94
C PRO A 351 -3.17 16.43 25.44
N LEU A 352 -3.62 17.50 24.79
CA LEU A 352 -3.84 17.50 23.33
C LEU A 352 -2.54 17.27 22.55
N LEU A 353 -1.44 17.90 22.98
CA LEU A 353 -0.12 17.67 22.40
C LEU A 353 0.35 16.22 22.61
N ALA A 354 0.15 15.67 23.81
CA ALA A 354 0.49 14.28 24.10
C ALA A 354 -0.29 13.31 23.20
N ALA A 355 -1.58 13.55 22.97
CA ALA A 355 -2.39 12.71 22.08
C ALA A 355 -2.01 12.89 20.61
N LEU A 356 -1.71 14.12 20.15
CA LEU A 356 -1.20 14.37 18.81
C LEU A 356 0.12 13.62 18.57
N GLY A 357 1.05 13.70 19.52
CA GLY A 357 2.33 12.98 19.44
C GLY A 357 2.14 11.46 19.43
N ALA A 358 1.25 10.94 20.27
CA ALA A 358 0.93 9.53 20.31
C ALA A 358 0.29 9.01 19.00
N ALA A 359 -0.69 9.75 18.48
CA ALA A 359 -1.33 9.43 17.20
C ALA A 359 -0.35 9.51 16.03
N SER A 360 0.44 10.59 15.95
CA SER A 360 1.46 10.83 14.92
C SER A 360 2.49 9.71 14.88
N LEU A 361 3.07 9.33 16.02
CA LEU A 361 4.06 8.26 16.11
C LEU A 361 3.48 6.88 15.83
N GLY A 362 2.26 6.58 16.29
CA GLY A 362 1.60 5.31 15.99
C GLY A 362 1.27 5.17 14.50
N LEU A 363 0.67 6.19 13.89
CA LEU A 363 0.38 6.20 12.46
C LEU A 363 1.65 6.15 11.61
N TRP A 364 2.74 6.78 12.05
CA TRP A 364 4.04 6.64 11.41
C TRP A 364 4.57 5.21 11.50
N GLY A 365 4.46 4.57 12.65
CA GLY A 365 4.86 3.17 12.83
C GLY A 365 4.10 2.24 11.89
N GLU A 366 2.79 2.42 11.77
CA GLU A 366 1.96 1.63 10.86
C GLU A 366 2.33 1.87 9.38
N LEU A 367 2.54 3.12 8.99
CA LEU A 367 2.96 3.45 7.62
C LEU A 367 4.32 2.83 7.28
N VAL A 368 5.27 2.87 8.21
CA VAL A 368 6.61 2.30 8.03
C VAL A 368 6.54 0.78 7.94
N ARG A 369 5.70 0.12 8.76
CA ARG A 369 5.50 -1.33 8.72
C ARG A 369 5.11 -1.82 7.32
N THR A 370 4.26 -1.07 6.62
CA THR A 370 3.78 -1.46 5.29
C THR A 370 4.73 -1.04 4.16
N ASN A 371 5.40 0.12 4.30
CA ASN A 371 6.17 0.76 3.23
C ASN A 371 7.68 0.53 3.28
N ALA A 372 8.28 0.22 4.43
CA ALA A 372 9.72 0.03 4.53
C ALA A 372 10.14 -1.32 3.91
N ARG A 373 11.10 -1.24 2.99
CA ARG A 373 11.56 -2.36 2.14
C ARG A 373 12.97 -2.80 2.48
N PHE A 374 13.85 -1.85 2.80
CA PHE A 374 15.26 -2.11 3.09
C PHE A 374 15.74 -1.31 4.30
N THR A 375 16.92 -1.68 4.82
CA THR A 375 17.47 -1.15 6.09
C THR A 375 17.56 0.38 6.11
N GLY A 376 17.90 1.02 4.99
CA GLY A 376 17.98 2.48 4.90
C GLY A 376 16.65 3.18 5.20
N GLU A 377 15.53 2.63 4.73
CA GLU A 377 14.18 3.18 5.01
C GLU A 377 13.82 3.00 6.49
N TRP A 378 14.18 1.86 7.10
CA TRP A 378 14.02 1.64 8.54
C TRP A 378 14.85 2.60 9.38
N VAL A 379 16.10 2.86 8.99
CA VAL A 379 16.98 3.83 9.66
C VAL A 379 16.38 5.24 9.55
N TRP A 380 15.96 5.66 8.35
CA TRP A 380 15.29 6.95 8.15
C TRP A 380 14.03 7.07 9.01
N ALA A 381 13.22 6.01 9.08
CA ALA A 381 12.04 5.98 9.92
C ALA A 381 12.34 6.10 11.41
N GLY A 382 13.39 5.43 11.88
CA GLY A 382 13.88 5.55 13.25
C GLY A 382 14.34 6.98 13.58
N TRP A 383 15.05 7.64 12.66
CA TRP A 383 15.45 9.04 12.82
C TRP A 383 14.24 9.97 12.94
N LEU A 384 13.22 9.81 12.08
CA LEU A 384 12.00 10.62 12.16
C LEU A 384 11.20 10.34 13.44
N ALA A 385 11.12 9.09 13.88
CA ALA A 385 10.49 8.76 15.15
C ALA A 385 11.23 9.40 16.34
N GLY A 386 12.56 9.32 16.35
CA GLY A 386 13.41 9.97 17.36
C GLY A 386 13.25 11.49 17.38
N LEU A 387 13.24 12.13 16.20
CA LEU A 387 12.97 13.56 16.06
C LEU A 387 11.61 13.94 16.65
N ASN A 388 10.56 13.17 16.35
CA ASN A 388 9.22 13.40 16.89
C ASN A 388 9.18 13.28 18.41
N LEU A 389 9.88 12.30 18.99
CA LEU A 389 9.99 12.16 20.45
C LEU A 389 10.71 13.35 21.10
N VAL A 390 11.79 13.84 20.49
CA VAL A 390 12.52 15.03 20.97
C VAL A 390 11.64 16.28 20.90
N VAL A 391 10.93 16.47 19.78
CA VAL A 391 10.00 17.59 19.58
C VAL A 391 8.81 17.51 20.55
N LEU A 392 8.26 16.31 20.77
CA LEU A 392 7.20 16.07 21.74
C LEU A 392 7.64 16.43 23.15
N ALA A 393 8.81 15.96 23.57
CA ALA A 393 9.40 16.28 24.87
C ALA A 393 9.64 17.80 25.02
N HIS A 394 10.16 18.45 23.98
CA HIS A 394 10.40 19.90 23.98
C HIS A 394 9.10 20.69 24.15
N GLY A 395 8.06 20.36 23.37
CA GLY A 395 6.75 20.99 23.46
C GLY A 395 6.05 20.71 24.80
N ALA A 396 6.10 19.47 25.28
CA ALA A 396 5.46 19.07 26.53
C ALA A 396 6.09 19.77 27.75
N LEU A 397 7.43 19.82 27.81
CA LEU A 397 8.15 20.56 28.86
C LEU A 397 7.96 22.08 28.74
N ALA A 398 7.73 22.63 27.56
CA ALA A 398 7.38 24.04 27.40
C ALA A 398 6.05 24.41 28.07
N LEU A 399 5.13 23.45 28.19
CA LEU A 399 3.82 23.60 28.82
C LEU A 399 3.84 23.21 30.32
N ALA A 400 4.93 22.63 30.81
CA ALA A 400 5.03 22.17 32.18
C ALA A 400 5.29 23.31 33.20
N ALA A 401 4.85 23.11 34.43
CA ALA A 401 5.37 23.76 35.62
C ALA A 401 6.74 23.13 35.92
N ARG A 402 7.79 23.75 35.38
CA ARG A 402 9.14 23.18 35.43
C ARG A 402 9.87 23.53 36.73
N GLY A 403 10.69 22.58 37.18
CA GLY A 403 11.61 22.73 38.30
C GLY A 403 12.59 21.55 38.33
N GLY A 404 13.73 21.72 38.99
CA GLY A 404 14.75 20.67 39.14
C GLY A 404 15.28 20.14 37.80
N TRP A 405 15.20 18.82 37.59
CA TRP A 405 15.71 18.17 36.37
C TRP A 405 14.90 18.53 35.11
N ARG A 406 13.60 18.84 35.25
CA ARG A 406 12.74 19.21 34.11
C ARG A 406 13.12 20.54 33.48
N GLU A 407 13.53 21.51 34.30
CA GLU A 407 14.05 22.79 33.80
C GLU A 407 15.38 22.59 33.08
N ARG A 408 16.29 21.79 33.64
CA ARG A 408 17.59 21.48 33.01
C ARG A 408 17.40 20.80 31.64
N LEU A 409 16.50 19.81 31.57
CA LEU A 409 16.19 19.12 30.32
C LEU A 409 15.55 20.06 29.30
N PHE A 410 14.58 20.88 29.72
CA PHE A 410 13.97 21.88 28.84
C PHE A 410 15.01 22.87 28.30
N ALA A 411 15.87 23.41 29.16
CA ALA A 411 16.90 24.37 28.76
C ALA A 411 17.88 23.76 27.74
N TRP A 412 18.22 22.47 27.91
CA TRP A 412 19.02 21.74 26.92
C TRP A 412 18.26 21.59 25.59
N LEU A 413 17.00 21.16 25.61
CA LEU A 413 16.18 21.02 24.41
C LEU A 413 16.00 22.36 23.68
N GLU A 414 15.70 23.43 24.42
CA GLU A 414 15.51 24.78 23.89
C GLU A 414 16.78 25.32 23.23
N ARG A 415 17.95 25.08 23.84
CA ARG A 415 19.25 25.48 23.24
C ARG A 415 19.52 24.80 21.90
N HIS A 416 19.03 23.58 21.71
CA HIS A 416 19.21 22.81 20.49
C HIS A 416 18.00 22.86 19.55
N ALA A 417 16.94 23.58 19.91
CA ALA A 417 15.67 23.56 19.18
C ALA A 417 15.80 23.99 17.71
N ARG A 418 16.80 24.83 17.39
CA ARG A 418 17.14 25.21 16.02
C ARG A 418 17.47 23.99 15.15
N TRP A 419 18.18 23.00 15.70
CA TRP A 419 18.60 21.81 14.95
C TRP A 419 17.43 20.88 14.70
N TRP A 420 16.51 20.76 15.66
CA TRP A 420 15.30 19.97 15.53
C TRP A 420 14.35 20.57 14.48
N LEU A 421 14.20 21.90 14.46
CA LEU A 421 13.45 22.60 13.42
C LEU A 421 14.07 22.38 12.03
N LEU A 422 15.39 22.57 11.91
CA LEU A 422 16.08 22.37 10.63
C LEU A 422 15.99 20.90 10.16
N ALA A 423 16.11 19.94 11.07
CA ALA A 423 15.94 18.52 10.74
C ALA A 423 14.52 18.20 10.26
N ALA A 424 13.50 18.76 10.92
CA ALA A 424 12.10 18.59 10.50
C ALA A 424 11.82 19.27 9.14
N GLY A 425 12.34 20.48 8.95
CA GLY A 425 12.22 21.19 7.68
C GLY A 425 12.98 20.49 6.54
N PHE A 426 14.15 19.94 6.81
CA PHE A 426 14.92 19.12 5.87
C PHE A 426 14.17 17.85 5.50
N ALA A 427 13.64 17.12 6.48
CA ALA A 427 12.82 15.94 6.23
C ALA A 427 11.58 16.27 5.37
N ALA A 428 10.92 17.40 5.64
CA ALA A 428 9.79 17.89 4.84
C ALA A 428 10.23 18.25 3.42
N ALA A 429 11.35 18.93 3.24
CA ALA A 429 11.88 19.32 1.93
C ALA A 429 12.27 18.11 1.08
N VAL A 430 13.00 17.14 1.65
CA VAL A 430 13.36 15.88 0.97
C VAL A 430 12.10 15.10 0.58
N SER A 431 11.13 15.00 1.49
CA SER A 431 9.86 14.32 1.21
C SER A 431 9.07 15.03 0.11
N MET A 432 9.03 16.37 0.11
CA MET A 432 8.34 17.14 -0.91
C MET A 432 9.00 16.97 -2.28
N LEU A 433 10.32 17.05 -2.37
CA LEU A 433 11.06 16.80 -3.62
C LEU A 433 10.77 15.39 -4.14
N ALA A 434 10.77 14.38 -3.25
CA ALA A 434 10.43 13.02 -3.64
C ALA A 434 9.00 12.92 -4.21
N MET A 435 8.01 13.63 -3.62
CA MET A 435 6.63 13.65 -4.13
C MET A 435 6.48 14.40 -5.45
N VAL A 436 7.33 15.39 -5.74
CA VAL A 436 7.25 16.14 -6.99
C VAL A 436 7.96 15.42 -8.14
N PHE A 437 9.08 14.75 -7.86
CA PHE A 437 9.94 14.19 -8.91
C PHE A 437 9.83 12.66 -9.06
N ASP A 438 9.45 11.94 -8.01
CA ASP A 438 9.33 10.47 -8.00
C ASP A 438 8.21 9.98 -7.06
N PRO A 439 6.94 10.39 -7.28
CA PRO A 439 5.84 10.07 -6.36
C PRO A 439 5.32 8.64 -6.45
N ARG A 440 5.45 7.99 -7.62
CA ARG A 440 4.60 6.87 -8.05
C ARG A 440 4.46 5.75 -7.02
N TYR A 441 5.53 5.49 -6.26
CA TYR A 441 5.62 4.38 -5.32
C TYR A 441 5.91 4.80 -3.88
N ARG A 442 5.71 6.08 -3.56
CA ARG A 442 6.00 6.67 -2.25
C ARG A 442 4.72 7.11 -1.55
N SER A 443 4.61 6.79 -0.27
CA SER A 443 3.52 7.27 0.59
C SER A 443 3.85 8.60 1.27
N PHE A 444 2.80 9.34 1.63
CA PHE A 444 2.90 10.65 2.24
C PHE A 444 3.36 10.58 3.71
N PRO A 445 4.45 11.26 4.10
CA PRO A 445 4.96 11.24 5.48
C PRO A 445 4.21 12.20 6.42
N THR A 446 2.91 12.42 6.16
CA THR A 446 2.02 13.31 6.93
C THR A 446 2.09 13.01 8.42
N ALA A 447 1.98 11.73 8.79
CA ALA A 447 2.05 11.28 10.18
C ALA A 447 3.40 11.59 10.85
N ALA A 448 4.51 11.58 10.10
CA ALA A 448 5.84 11.87 10.65
C ALA A 448 6.10 13.37 10.85
N LEU A 449 5.37 14.25 10.19
CA LEU A 449 5.71 15.68 10.13
C LEU A 449 4.63 16.60 10.70
N VAL A 450 3.43 16.08 10.98
CA VAL A 450 2.35 16.87 11.61
C VAL A 450 2.75 17.41 12.98
N LEU A 451 3.37 16.61 13.84
CA LEU A 451 3.78 17.03 15.17
C LEU A 451 4.83 18.17 15.13
N PRO A 452 5.98 18.05 14.44
CA PRO A 452 6.94 19.15 14.38
C PRO A 452 6.39 20.39 13.66
N ALA A 453 5.56 20.23 12.62
CA ALA A 453 4.90 21.36 11.99
C ALA A 453 4.03 22.13 13.01
N VAL A 454 3.18 21.44 13.77
CA VAL A 454 2.31 22.07 14.78
C VAL A 454 3.10 22.69 15.93
N VAL A 455 4.10 21.98 16.46
CA VAL A 455 4.90 22.47 17.60
C VAL A 455 5.66 23.74 17.25
N TYR A 456 6.36 23.76 16.11
CA TYR A 456 7.14 24.93 15.69
C TYR A 456 6.28 26.04 15.09
N LEU A 457 5.10 25.72 14.55
CA LEU A 457 4.10 26.73 14.22
C LEU A 457 3.66 27.46 15.49
N ALA A 458 3.37 26.74 16.58
CA ALA A 458 2.94 27.36 17.84
C ALA A 458 4.09 28.04 18.60
N ARG A 459 5.30 27.45 18.58
CA ARG A 459 6.50 27.95 19.26
C ARG A 459 7.67 28.09 18.27
N PRO A 460 7.74 29.21 17.52
CA PRO A 460 8.86 29.45 16.62
C PRO A 460 10.18 29.56 17.38
N VAL A 461 11.26 29.09 16.75
CA VAL A 461 12.62 29.09 17.31
C VAL A 461 13.59 29.81 16.37
N ALA A 462 14.60 30.47 16.92
CA ALA A 462 15.60 31.17 16.12
C ALA A 462 16.51 30.13 15.42
N ALA A 463 16.68 30.23 14.10
CA ALA A 463 17.63 29.42 13.34
C ALA A 463 18.21 30.22 12.15
N PRO A 464 19.31 29.77 11.53
CA PRO A 464 19.92 30.45 10.38
C PRO A 464 18.91 30.78 9.26
N ARG A 465 18.96 32.05 8.79
CA ARG A 465 17.95 32.61 7.87
C ARG A 465 17.95 31.94 6.51
N ALA A 466 19.12 31.68 5.94
CA ALA A 466 19.26 31.13 4.59
C ALA A 466 18.67 29.71 4.52
N GLU A 467 18.96 28.90 5.52
CA GLU A 467 18.51 27.52 5.65
C GLU A 467 17.01 27.45 5.85
N ILE A 468 16.43 28.25 6.77
CA ILE A 468 14.98 28.33 6.94
C ILE A 468 14.29 28.77 5.64
N ALA A 469 14.81 29.81 4.97
CA ALA A 469 14.22 30.34 3.75
C ALA A 469 14.25 29.31 2.61
N LEU A 470 15.38 28.61 2.45
CA LEU A 470 15.53 27.54 1.46
C LEU A 470 14.55 26.40 1.72
N LEU A 471 14.47 25.92 2.97
CA LEU A 471 13.55 24.83 3.33
C LEU A 471 12.09 25.23 3.12
N ALA A 472 11.71 26.45 3.53
CA ALA A 472 10.35 26.96 3.33
C ALA A 472 10.01 27.11 1.85
N LEU A 473 10.97 27.56 1.03
CA LEU A 473 10.82 27.68 -0.42
C LEU A 473 10.61 26.30 -1.06
N ILE A 474 11.45 25.31 -0.76
CA ILE A 474 11.34 23.96 -1.34
C ILE A 474 10.00 23.33 -0.96
N VAL A 475 9.64 23.34 0.32
CA VAL A 475 8.38 22.75 0.80
C VAL A 475 7.19 23.49 0.18
N GLY A 476 7.19 24.83 0.20
CA GLY A 476 6.07 25.64 -0.30
C GLY A 476 5.89 25.54 -1.81
N ALA A 477 6.98 25.61 -2.58
CA ALA A 477 6.95 25.52 -4.04
C ALA A 477 6.45 24.16 -4.53
N GLY A 478 6.64 23.09 -3.75
CA GLY A 478 6.18 21.74 -4.09
C GLY A 478 4.69 21.47 -3.83
N ILE A 479 3.98 22.30 -3.05
CA ILE A 479 2.58 22.04 -2.68
C ILE A 479 1.66 22.00 -3.90
N ALA A 480 1.76 22.97 -4.82
CA ALA A 480 0.91 23.01 -6.01
C ALA A 480 1.27 21.90 -7.02
N PRO A 481 2.56 21.69 -7.38
CA PRO A 481 2.96 20.58 -8.25
C PRO A 481 2.54 19.21 -7.72
N GLN A 482 2.71 18.92 -6.43
CA GLN A 482 2.33 17.62 -5.89
C GLN A 482 0.80 17.40 -5.93
N LEU A 483 -0.02 18.42 -5.65
CA LEU A 483 -1.48 18.30 -5.80
C LEU A 483 -1.90 18.11 -7.26
N PHE A 484 -1.21 18.76 -8.19
CA PHE A 484 -1.46 18.60 -9.61
C PHE A 484 -1.14 17.18 -10.09
N ILE A 485 -0.01 16.62 -9.66
CA ILE A 485 0.41 15.26 -10.01
C ILE A 485 -0.51 14.20 -9.41
N GLU A 486 -0.93 14.37 -8.15
CA GLU A 486 -1.73 13.37 -7.42
C GLU A 486 -3.24 13.46 -7.70
N GLY A 487 -3.69 14.57 -8.29
CA GLY A 487 -5.10 14.85 -8.54
C GLY A 487 -5.85 15.37 -7.32
N VAL A 488 -6.85 16.22 -7.57
CA VAL A 488 -7.60 16.92 -6.51
C VAL A 488 -8.49 16.00 -5.67
N ASN A 489 -8.78 14.79 -6.14
CA ASN A 489 -9.57 13.79 -5.42
C ASN A 489 -8.73 12.96 -4.42
N ASN A 490 -7.41 13.13 -4.43
CA ASN A 490 -6.51 12.40 -3.54
C ASN A 490 -6.48 13.03 -2.14
N VAL A 491 -7.19 12.43 -1.19
CA VAL A 491 -7.30 12.97 0.18
C VAL A 491 -5.99 12.86 0.96
N GLN A 492 -5.17 11.86 0.66
CA GLN A 492 -3.85 11.71 1.27
C GLN A 492 -2.90 12.84 0.82
N ALA A 493 -2.95 13.22 -0.46
CA ALA A 493 -2.19 14.35 -1.02
C ALA A 493 -2.61 15.70 -0.40
N TRP A 494 -3.91 15.88 -0.14
CA TRP A 494 -4.40 17.04 0.62
C TRP A 494 -3.90 17.06 2.06
N GLY A 495 -3.92 15.92 2.75
CA GLY A 495 -3.35 15.79 4.09
C GLY A 495 -1.87 16.20 4.13
N TRP A 496 -1.11 15.78 3.12
CA TRP A 496 0.29 16.18 2.96
C TRP A 496 0.46 17.67 2.67
N ALA A 497 -0.38 18.24 1.80
CA ALA A 497 -0.39 19.68 1.50
C ALA A 497 -0.63 20.52 2.75
N VAL A 498 -1.59 20.13 3.60
CA VAL A 498 -1.91 20.82 4.86
C VAL A 498 -0.73 20.78 5.83
N VAL A 499 -0.10 19.62 6.03
CA VAL A 499 1.08 19.51 6.89
C VAL A 499 2.26 20.29 6.34
N SER A 500 2.45 20.28 5.02
CA SER A 500 3.50 21.04 4.33
C SER A 500 3.29 22.55 4.49
N ALA A 501 2.05 23.04 4.33
CA ALA A 501 1.71 24.44 4.56
C ALA A 501 1.93 24.85 6.03
N ALA A 502 1.56 23.98 6.98
CA ALA A 502 1.84 24.21 8.40
C ALA A 502 3.35 24.26 8.69
N MET A 503 4.15 23.41 8.04
CA MET A 503 5.62 23.43 8.14
C MET A 503 6.21 24.72 7.55
N VAL A 504 5.74 25.17 6.38
CA VAL A 504 6.14 26.45 5.77
C VAL A 504 5.83 27.61 6.72
N ALA A 505 4.63 27.63 7.31
CA ALA A 505 4.26 28.64 8.29
C ALA A 505 5.12 28.59 9.56
N ALA A 506 5.47 27.40 10.04
CA ALA A 506 6.38 27.20 11.18
C ALA A 506 7.80 27.75 10.89
N LEU A 507 8.34 27.44 9.71
CA LEU A 507 9.62 27.96 9.23
C LEU A 507 9.57 29.48 9.08
N TRP A 508 8.52 30.02 8.48
CA TRP A 508 8.35 31.46 8.28
C TRP A 508 8.24 32.24 9.61
N ARG A 509 7.47 31.74 10.58
CA ARG A 509 7.41 32.35 11.93
C ARG A 509 8.77 32.33 12.62
N SER A 510 9.54 31.27 12.43
CA SER A 510 10.90 31.13 12.96
C SER A 510 11.89 32.11 12.30
N LEU A 511 11.70 32.41 11.01
CA LEU A 511 12.48 33.44 10.29
C LEU A 511 12.26 34.84 10.89
N ARG A 512 11.02 35.19 11.23
CA ARG A 512 10.65 36.49 11.81
C ARG A 512 11.20 36.67 13.23
N LYS A 513 11.26 35.61 14.03
CA LYS A 513 11.85 35.66 15.39
C LYS A 513 13.31 36.11 15.39
N ASN A 514 14.06 35.84 14.32
CA ASN A 514 15.44 36.35 14.19
C ASN A 514 15.52 37.86 13.94
N GLN A 515 14.45 38.51 13.49
CA GLN A 515 14.44 39.97 13.26
C GLN A 515 14.29 40.77 14.57
N GLU A 516 13.84 40.12 15.64
CA GLU A 516 13.60 40.74 16.94
C GLU A 516 14.81 40.67 17.88
N VAL A 517 15.88 39.95 17.51
CA VAL A 517 17.13 39.89 18.28
C VAL A 517 18.10 40.93 17.72
N PRO A 518 18.42 42.02 18.45
CA PRO A 518 19.38 43.00 17.98
C PRO A 518 20.75 42.33 17.80
N SER A 519 21.43 42.63 16.69
CA SER A 519 22.83 42.29 16.50
C SER A 519 23.64 42.83 17.66
N ARG A 520 24.15 41.95 18.52
CA ARG A 520 25.16 42.28 19.52
C ARG A 520 26.55 42.16 18.93
#